data_AF-A0A0S4LB26-F1
#
_entry.id   AF-A0A0S4LB26-F1
#
_cell.length_a   1.000
_cell.length_b   1.000
_cell.length_c   1.000
_cell.angle_alpha   90.00
_cell.angle_beta   90.00
_cell.angle_gamma   90.00
#
_symmetry.space_group_name_H-M   'P 1'
#
loop_
_entity.id
_entity.type
_entity.pdbx_description
1 polymer ?
#
loop_
_entity_poly.entity_id
_entity_poly.type
_entity_poly.pdbx_seq_one_letter_code
_entity_poly.pdbx_strand_id
1 'polypeptide(L)'
;MKVMSLGGLAVVMIPALVSAASVELAAYSDRPLCEKMVTLLGERLNAPSELSKTVEWTAVELKGEGPKIRRCSSLDKANIDLNNDGRDDLVVKTTFCMKGVPSDSFYVFPADSQVLDQLSWQDMRPLLATQDKFERTGGTYPLTSLPMDKASTSPALSAVFTIQPFRLDGVAYIGLTDARREWMVIAKYRGGERFEDLCYLRAEPN
;
A
#
# COMPACT_ATOMS: atom_id res chain seq x y z
N MET A 1 14.64 -6.39 75.59
CA MET A 1 14.87 -6.85 74.19
C MET A 1 14.09 -5.93 73.27
N LYS A 2 14.79 -5.21 72.36
CA LYS A 2 14.22 -4.24 71.42
C LYS A 2 13.71 -4.97 70.19
N VAL A 3 12.43 -4.86 69.88
CA VAL A 3 11.83 -5.38 68.64
C VAL A 3 11.97 -4.30 67.57
N MET A 4 12.81 -4.56 66.56
CA MET A 4 12.94 -3.71 65.37
C MET A 4 11.91 -4.17 64.34
N SER A 5 10.97 -3.27 64.01
CA SER A 5 9.99 -3.45 62.94
C SER A 5 10.61 -3.04 61.61
N LEU A 6 10.71 -3.96 60.65
CA LEU A 6 11.06 -3.68 59.25
C LEU A 6 9.78 -3.28 58.51
N GLY A 7 9.64 -1.99 58.19
CA GLY A 7 8.62 -1.49 57.28
C GLY A 7 9.00 -1.81 55.83
N GLY A 8 8.27 -2.72 55.20
CA GLY A 8 8.39 -3.01 53.77
C GLY A 8 7.65 -1.94 52.95
N LEU A 9 8.38 -1.26 52.05
CA LEU A 9 7.78 -0.42 51.01
C LEU A 9 7.17 -1.33 49.93
N ALA A 10 5.85 -1.29 49.78
CA ALA A 10 5.17 -1.85 48.63
C ALA A 10 5.29 -0.87 47.44
N VAL A 11 6.11 -1.23 46.46
CA VAL A 11 6.15 -0.53 45.16
C VAL A 11 4.93 -0.98 44.36
N VAL A 12 3.92 -0.10 44.26
CA VAL A 12 2.78 -0.29 43.36
C VAL A 12 3.28 -0.03 41.94
N MET A 13 3.60 -1.10 41.22
CA MET A 13 3.85 -1.05 39.78
C MET A 13 2.52 -0.74 39.08
N ILE A 14 2.31 0.50 38.68
CA ILE A 14 1.22 0.88 37.77
C ILE A 14 1.60 0.29 36.40
N PRO A 15 0.84 -0.68 35.85
CA PRO A 15 1.12 -1.16 34.51
C PRO A 15 0.87 -0.01 33.53
N ALA A 16 1.92 0.43 32.84
CA ALA A 16 1.76 1.31 31.70
C ALA A 16 0.90 0.55 30.68
N LEU A 17 -0.32 1.03 30.46
CA LEU A 17 -1.16 0.58 29.36
C LEU A 17 -0.47 1.04 28.08
N VAL A 18 0.30 0.14 27.48
CA VAL A 18 0.74 0.27 26.09
C VAL A 18 -0.54 0.17 25.26
N SER A 19 -1.09 1.31 24.84
CA SER A 19 -2.14 1.32 23.82
C SER A 19 -1.50 0.77 22.55
N ALA A 20 -1.91 -0.42 22.13
CA ALA A 20 -1.53 -0.93 20.82
C ALA A 20 -2.25 -0.08 19.78
N ALA A 21 -1.49 0.52 18.84
CA ALA A 21 -2.07 1.17 17.68
C ALA A 21 -3.05 0.19 17.00
N SER A 22 -4.28 0.63 16.73
CA SER A 22 -5.31 -0.19 16.08
C SER A 22 -5.66 0.39 14.71
N VAL A 23 -6.09 -0.48 13.79
CA VAL A 23 -6.61 -0.06 12.47
C VAL A 23 -8.10 0.17 12.58
N GLU A 24 -8.54 1.39 12.29
CA GLU A 24 -9.94 1.82 12.28
C GLU A 24 -10.50 1.86 10.86
N LEU A 25 -11.77 1.47 10.69
CA LEU A 25 -12.53 1.66 9.47
C LEU A 25 -13.17 3.05 9.44
N ALA A 26 -12.55 4.00 8.73
CA ALA A 26 -12.99 5.39 8.66
C ALA A 26 -14.17 5.60 7.69
N ALA A 27 -14.22 4.86 6.58
CA ALA A 27 -15.35 4.84 5.65
C ALA A 27 -15.34 3.58 4.78
N TYR A 28 -16.51 3.23 4.23
CA TYR A 28 -16.66 2.07 3.36
C TYR A 28 -17.81 2.23 2.35
N SER A 29 -17.66 1.62 1.18
CA SER A 29 -18.78 1.25 0.30
C SER A 29 -19.10 -0.24 0.35
N ASP A 30 -18.15 -1.09 0.77
CA ASP A 30 -18.30 -2.54 0.93
C ASP A 30 -17.92 -2.97 2.35
N ARG A 31 -18.88 -2.91 3.29
CA ARG A 31 -18.63 -3.18 4.71
C ARG A 31 -18.03 -4.56 4.98
N PRO A 32 -18.59 -5.68 4.44
CA PRO A 32 -18.03 -7.00 4.72
C PRO A 32 -16.57 -7.15 4.28
N LEU A 33 -16.22 -6.63 3.10
CA LEU A 33 -14.83 -6.59 2.65
C LEU A 33 -13.96 -5.77 3.61
N CYS A 34 -14.40 -4.56 3.97
CA CYS A 34 -13.59 -3.67 4.79
C CYS A 34 -13.35 -4.18 6.20
N GLU A 35 -14.36 -4.80 6.84
CA GLU A 35 -14.21 -5.45 8.14
C GLU A 35 -13.24 -6.64 8.07
N LYS A 36 -13.28 -7.42 6.98
CA LYS A 36 -12.29 -8.48 6.71
C LYS A 36 -10.88 -7.90 6.54
N MET A 37 -10.74 -6.78 5.83
CA MET A 37 -9.45 -6.10 5.65
C MET A 37 -8.87 -5.57 6.97
N VAL A 38 -9.69 -4.94 7.83
CA VAL A 38 -9.27 -4.52 9.17
C VAL A 38 -8.73 -5.72 9.96
N THR A 39 -9.45 -6.85 9.92
CA THR A 39 -9.04 -8.08 10.60
C THR A 39 -7.70 -8.62 10.09
N LEU A 40 -7.49 -8.60 8.77
CA LEU A 40 -6.25 -9.08 8.14
C LEU A 40 -5.04 -8.16 8.42
N LEU A 41 -5.27 -6.86 8.52
CA LEU A 41 -4.24 -5.85 8.80
C LEU A 41 -3.84 -5.84 10.28
N GLY A 42 -4.76 -6.21 11.17
CA GLY A 42 -4.53 -6.26 12.61
C GLY A 42 -4.25 -4.87 13.17
N GLU A 43 -3.05 -4.68 13.73
CA GLU A 43 -2.66 -3.47 14.46
C GLU A 43 -1.99 -2.40 13.58
N ARG A 44 -1.62 -2.72 12.33
CA ARG A 44 -0.85 -1.79 11.49
C ARG A 44 -1.31 -1.81 10.05
N LEU A 45 -1.29 -0.63 9.43
CA LEU A 45 -1.46 -0.45 7.98
C LEU A 45 -0.21 -0.89 7.21
N ASN A 46 0.17 -2.16 7.38
CA ASN A 46 1.16 -2.83 6.54
C ASN A 46 0.43 -3.88 5.74
N ALA A 47 0.73 -4.01 4.45
CA ALA A 47 0.24 -5.15 3.67
C ALA A 47 0.58 -6.45 4.45
N PRO A 48 -0.44 -7.22 4.89
CA PRO A 48 -0.21 -8.47 5.61
C PRO A 48 0.67 -9.36 4.73
N SER A 49 1.61 -10.07 5.36
CA SER A 49 2.56 -10.90 4.61
C SER A 49 1.87 -11.97 3.75
N GLU A 50 0.62 -12.31 4.05
CA GLU A 50 -0.21 -13.20 3.25
C GLU A 50 -0.77 -12.51 2.01
N LEU A 51 -1.33 -11.30 2.14
CA LEU A 51 -1.85 -10.55 1.00
C LEU A 51 -0.74 -10.13 0.04
N SER A 52 0.43 -9.76 0.54
CA SER A 52 1.58 -9.39 -0.32
C SER A 52 2.14 -10.56 -1.13
N LYS A 53 1.87 -11.81 -0.74
CA LYS A 53 2.27 -13.02 -1.48
C LYS A 53 1.28 -13.46 -2.56
N THR A 54 0.09 -12.85 -2.60
CA THR A 54 -0.94 -13.21 -3.59
C THR A 54 -0.61 -12.76 -5.01
N VAL A 55 0.41 -11.91 -5.17
CA VAL A 55 0.93 -11.46 -6.45
C VAL A 55 2.41 -11.77 -6.50
N GLU A 56 2.81 -12.56 -7.48
CA GLU A 56 4.21 -12.93 -7.68
C GLU A 56 4.94 -11.82 -8.44
N TRP A 57 5.68 -11.00 -7.69
CA TRP A 57 6.52 -9.95 -8.26
C TRP A 57 7.89 -10.52 -8.62
N THR A 58 8.33 -10.25 -9.85
CA THR A 58 9.67 -10.58 -10.34
C THR A 58 10.42 -9.32 -10.73
N ALA A 59 11.70 -9.22 -10.37
CA ALA A 59 12.51 -8.10 -10.80
C ALA A 59 12.67 -8.12 -12.33
N VAL A 60 12.62 -6.95 -12.96
CA VAL A 60 12.80 -6.85 -14.41
C VAL A 60 14.29 -6.90 -14.75
N GLU A 61 14.65 -7.84 -15.64
CA GLU A 61 15.94 -7.88 -16.31
C GLU A 61 15.84 -7.15 -17.65
N LEU A 62 16.69 -6.16 -17.87
CA LEU A 62 16.66 -5.33 -19.07
C LEU A 62 17.86 -5.62 -19.96
N LYS A 63 17.63 -6.19 -21.15
CA LYS A 63 18.67 -6.44 -22.16
C LYS A 63 19.89 -7.20 -21.62
N GLY A 64 19.66 -8.16 -20.73
CA GLY A 64 20.73 -8.94 -20.07
C GLY A 64 21.47 -8.19 -18.96
N GLU A 65 21.12 -6.93 -18.67
CA GLU A 65 21.51 -6.25 -17.45
C GLU A 65 20.57 -6.69 -16.32
N GLY A 66 21.15 -7.33 -15.29
CA GLY A 66 20.40 -7.73 -14.10
C GLY A 66 19.75 -6.54 -13.37
N PRO A 67 18.88 -6.82 -12.38
CA PRO A 67 18.13 -5.79 -11.68
C PRO A 67 19.03 -4.73 -11.03
N LYS A 68 18.87 -3.45 -11.37
CA LYS A 68 19.57 -2.36 -10.68
C LYS A 68 18.76 -1.91 -9.47
N ILE A 69 18.96 -2.59 -8.35
CA ILE A 69 18.45 -2.09 -7.06
C ILE A 69 19.37 -0.96 -6.59
N ARG A 70 18.93 0.29 -6.73
CA ARG A 70 19.68 1.46 -6.25
C ARG A 70 19.03 2.00 -4.97
N ARG A 71 19.61 1.69 -3.80
CA ARG A 71 19.16 2.07 -2.43
C ARG A 71 17.71 1.69 -2.07
N CYS A 72 16.76 2.21 -2.82
CA CYS A 72 15.30 2.18 -2.62
C CYS A 72 14.53 2.24 -3.97
N SER A 73 15.23 2.19 -5.10
CA SER A 73 14.59 2.16 -6.42
C SER A 73 14.59 0.74 -6.98
N SER A 74 13.45 0.32 -7.52
CA SER A 74 13.27 -0.99 -8.16
C SER A 74 12.40 -0.88 -9.41
N LEU A 75 12.51 -1.89 -10.26
CA LEU A 75 11.66 -2.11 -11.41
C LEU A 75 11.24 -3.57 -11.36
N ASP A 76 9.96 -3.79 -11.07
CA ASP A 76 9.38 -5.11 -10.83
C ASP A 76 8.21 -5.32 -11.79
N LYS A 77 7.90 -6.57 -12.11
CA LYS A 77 6.76 -6.95 -12.93
C LYS A 77 5.97 -8.10 -12.33
N ALA A 78 4.69 -8.15 -12.63
CA ALA A 78 3.81 -9.26 -12.34
C ALA A 78 2.80 -9.43 -13.48
N ASN A 79 2.33 -10.67 -13.70
CA ASN A 79 1.17 -10.93 -14.54
C ASN A 79 -0.03 -11.17 -13.64
N ILE A 80 -1.05 -10.33 -13.77
CA ILE A 80 -2.26 -10.38 -12.95
C ILE A 80 -3.41 -9.71 -13.69
N ASP A 81 -4.59 -10.32 -13.67
CA ASP A 81 -5.86 -9.63 -13.97
C ASP A 81 -6.11 -8.52 -12.93
N LEU A 82 -5.62 -7.30 -13.22
CA LEU A 82 -5.63 -6.20 -12.26
C LEU A 82 -6.98 -5.47 -12.27
N ASN A 83 -7.59 -5.36 -13.45
CA ASN A 83 -8.85 -4.67 -13.65
C ASN A 83 -10.09 -5.59 -13.43
N ASN A 84 -9.86 -6.89 -13.18
CA ASN A 84 -10.87 -7.93 -12.98
C ASN A 84 -11.74 -8.17 -14.23
N ASP A 85 -11.14 -8.16 -15.43
CA ASP A 85 -11.83 -8.44 -16.71
C ASP A 85 -11.74 -9.91 -17.16
N GLY A 86 -11.06 -10.75 -16.37
CA GLY A 86 -10.85 -12.17 -16.65
C GLY A 86 -9.60 -12.47 -17.49
N ARG A 87 -8.77 -11.47 -17.81
CA ARG A 87 -7.51 -11.64 -18.55
C ARG A 87 -6.37 -11.06 -17.74
N ASP A 88 -5.22 -11.73 -17.76
CA ASP A 88 -4.04 -11.20 -17.09
C ASP A 88 -3.48 -9.98 -17.83
N ASP A 89 -3.02 -9.00 -17.06
CA ASP A 89 -2.28 -7.84 -17.50
C ASP A 89 -0.80 -7.97 -17.11
N LEU A 90 0.10 -7.44 -17.94
CA LEU A 90 1.47 -7.16 -17.52
C LEU A 90 1.47 -5.87 -16.70
N VAL A 91 1.67 -6.00 -15.39
CA VAL A 91 1.80 -4.87 -14.48
C VAL A 91 3.28 -4.64 -14.19
N VAL A 92 3.77 -3.46 -14.55
CA VAL A 92 5.13 -3.01 -14.24
C VAL A 92 5.07 -2.00 -13.12
N LYS A 93 5.77 -2.27 -12.01
CA LYS A 93 5.89 -1.36 -10.87
C LYS A 93 7.28 -0.75 -10.85
N THR A 94 7.33 0.56 -10.71
CA THR A 94 8.56 1.30 -10.42
C THR A 94 8.49 1.85 -9.01
N THR A 95 9.52 1.61 -8.22
CA THR A 95 9.71 2.30 -6.95
C THR A 95 10.86 3.29 -7.12
N PHE A 96 10.70 4.52 -6.64
CA PHE A 96 11.76 5.53 -6.60
C PHE A 96 11.84 6.20 -5.24
N CYS A 97 13.03 6.69 -4.86
CA CYS A 97 13.15 7.50 -3.66
C CYS A 97 12.72 8.94 -3.89
N MET A 98 11.71 9.38 -3.15
CA MET A 98 11.41 10.79 -2.95
C MET A 98 11.91 11.23 -1.58
N LYS A 99 12.94 12.10 -1.56
CA LYS A 99 13.57 12.58 -0.31
C LYS A 99 13.99 11.44 0.64
N GLY A 100 14.38 10.29 0.09
CA GLY A 100 14.80 9.12 0.85
C GLY A 100 13.69 8.13 1.23
N VAL A 101 12.44 8.39 0.84
CA VAL A 101 11.28 7.50 1.10
C VAL A 101 10.83 6.85 -0.22
N PRO A 102 10.58 5.53 -0.25
CA PRO A 102 10.11 4.85 -1.46
C PRO A 102 8.69 5.30 -1.84
N SER A 103 8.51 5.67 -3.11
CA SER A 103 7.21 5.98 -3.72
C SER A 103 7.02 5.09 -4.92
N ASP A 104 5.86 4.46 -5.01
CA ASP A 104 5.53 3.54 -6.10
C ASP A 104 4.78 4.26 -7.22
N SER A 105 4.94 3.73 -8.42
CA SER A 105 4.08 3.99 -9.57
C SER A 105 3.93 2.68 -10.33
N PHE A 106 2.82 2.49 -11.03
CA PHE A 106 2.65 1.30 -11.86
C PHE A 106 2.09 1.64 -13.23
N TYR A 107 2.37 0.75 -14.17
CA TYR A 107 2.01 0.83 -15.58
C TYR A 107 1.43 -0.52 -15.98
N VAL A 108 0.31 -0.50 -16.66
CA VAL A 108 -0.46 -1.69 -17.05
C VAL A 108 -0.43 -1.80 -18.56
N PHE A 109 -0.15 -3.00 -19.03
CA PHE A 109 -0.10 -3.37 -20.44
C PHE A 109 -0.82 -4.69 -20.66
N PRO A 110 -1.24 -5.00 -21.90
CA PRO A 110 -1.61 -6.37 -22.25
C PRO A 110 -0.50 -7.35 -21.87
N ALA A 111 -0.85 -8.57 -21.43
CA ALA A 111 0.12 -9.57 -20.97
C ALA A 111 1.21 -9.94 -22.00
N ASP A 112 0.92 -9.83 -23.29
CA ASP A 112 1.84 -10.13 -24.40
C ASP A 112 2.65 -8.90 -24.88
N SER A 113 2.55 -7.78 -24.17
CA SER A 113 3.26 -6.55 -24.51
C SER A 113 4.77 -6.71 -24.50
N GLN A 114 5.41 -6.24 -25.57
CA GLN A 114 6.87 -6.18 -25.72
C GLN A 114 7.47 -4.89 -25.14
N VAL A 115 6.75 -4.17 -24.27
CA VAL A 115 7.24 -2.88 -23.73
C VAL A 115 8.59 -3.02 -23.04
N LEU A 116 8.83 -4.13 -22.33
CA LEU A 116 10.06 -4.36 -21.58
C LEU A 116 11.30 -4.45 -22.49
N ASP A 117 11.16 -4.94 -23.73
CA ASP A 117 12.25 -5.03 -24.71
C ASP A 117 12.70 -3.64 -25.19
N GLN A 118 11.80 -2.65 -25.09
CA GLN A 118 12.05 -1.27 -25.49
C GLN A 118 12.71 -0.47 -24.36
N LEU A 119 12.70 -0.97 -23.12
CA LEU A 119 13.26 -0.27 -21.97
C LEU A 119 14.78 -0.37 -21.91
N SER A 120 15.37 0.60 -21.22
CA SER A 120 16.74 0.53 -20.71
C SER A 120 16.82 1.27 -19.39
N TRP A 121 17.86 1.01 -18.60
CA TRP A 121 18.07 1.73 -17.35
C TRP A 121 18.25 3.26 -17.53
N GLN A 122 18.58 3.70 -18.74
CA GLN A 122 18.72 5.11 -19.12
C GLN A 122 17.45 5.70 -19.76
N ASP A 123 16.53 4.84 -20.24
CA ASP A 123 15.31 5.26 -20.92
C ASP A 123 14.11 4.40 -20.49
N MET A 124 13.30 4.97 -19.60
CA MET A 124 12.04 4.40 -19.12
C MET A 124 10.81 5.00 -19.82
N ARG A 125 10.99 5.90 -20.79
CA ARG A 125 9.87 6.56 -21.47
C ARG A 125 8.85 5.60 -22.11
N PRO A 126 9.22 4.39 -22.61
CA PRO A 126 8.22 3.46 -23.13
C PRO A 126 7.15 3.07 -22.09
N LEU A 127 7.47 3.08 -20.79
CA LEU A 127 6.45 2.87 -19.74
C LEU A 127 5.36 3.94 -19.77
N LEU A 128 5.71 5.17 -20.17
CA LEU A 128 4.78 6.29 -20.17
C LEU A 128 3.79 6.26 -21.33
N ALA A 129 3.99 5.36 -22.32
CA ALA A 129 3.15 5.26 -23.50
C ALA A 129 1.78 4.63 -23.22
N THR A 130 1.64 3.85 -22.14
CA THR A 130 0.31 3.35 -21.75
C THR A 130 -0.55 4.47 -21.17
N GLN A 131 -1.84 4.43 -21.50
CA GLN A 131 -2.84 5.26 -20.83
C GLN A 131 -3.22 4.67 -19.48
N ASP A 132 -3.01 3.36 -19.29
CA ASP A 132 -3.29 2.63 -18.07
C ASP A 132 -2.09 2.67 -17.13
N LYS A 133 -1.87 3.86 -16.56
CA LYS A 133 -0.82 4.09 -15.57
C LYS A 133 -1.37 4.85 -14.39
N PHE A 134 -0.77 4.57 -13.24
CA PHE A 134 -0.87 5.41 -12.07
C PHE A 134 0.54 5.86 -11.73
N GLU A 135 0.90 7.02 -12.28
CA GLU A 135 2.17 7.66 -12.02
C GLU A 135 1.95 8.73 -10.97
N ARG A 136 2.55 8.55 -9.81
CA ARG A 136 2.62 9.63 -8.84
C ARG A 136 3.99 9.60 -8.18
N THR A 137 4.84 10.49 -8.68
CA THR A 137 6.13 10.85 -8.08
C THR A 137 5.97 12.11 -7.23
N GLY A 138 4.96 12.08 -6.35
CA GLY A 138 4.52 13.23 -5.58
C GLY A 138 3.03 13.53 -5.80
N GLY A 139 2.30 13.92 -4.75
CA GLY A 139 0.92 14.41 -4.89
C GLY A 139 0.01 14.07 -3.72
N THR A 140 -1.29 14.27 -3.92
CA THR A 140 -2.34 14.01 -2.91
C THR A 140 -3.45 13.13 -3.48
N TYR A 141 -3.70 11.96 -2.89
CA TYR A 141 -4.85 11.11 -3.25
C TYR A 141 -6.02 11.50 -2.34
N PRO A 142 -7.01 12.27 -2.83
CA PRO A 142 -8.08 12.78 -1.99
C PRO A 142 -9.04 11.64 -1.57
N LEU A 143 -9.31 11.51 -0.28
CA LEU A 143 -10.26 10.53 0.25
C LEU A 143 -11.68 11.09 0.15
N THR A 144 -12.20 11.23 -1.07
CA THR A 144 -13.47 11.94 -1.33
C THR A 144 -14.56 11.07 -1.96
N SER A 145 -14.22 9.85 -2.36
CA SER A 145 -15.13 8.94 -3.04
C SER A 145 -16.14 8.30 -2.08
N LEU A 146 -15.82 8.26 -0.78
CA LEU A 146 -16.67 7.68 0.27
C LEU A 146 -17.13 8.76 1.26
N PRO A 147 -18.36 8.65 1.79
CA PRO A 147 -18.83 9.56 2.82
C PRO A 147 -18.03 9.35 4.11
N MET A 148 -17.40 10.42 4.59
CA MET A 148 -16.75 10.48 5.90
C MET A 148 -17.40 11.57 6.75
N ASP A 149 -17.42 11.36 8.06
CA ASP A 149 -17.90 12.37 8.99
C ASP A 149 -16.98 13.60 8.94
N LYS A 150 -17.61 14.77 8.73
CA LYS A 150 -16.98 16.06 8.36
C LYS A 150 -16.07 16.69 9.41
N ALA A 151 -15.66 15.95 10.44
CA ALA A 151 -14.97 16.50 11.61
C ALA A 151 -13.47 16.78 11.39
N SER A 152 -12.87 16.31 10.30
CA SER A 152 -11.46 16.57 9.98
C SER A 152 -11.29 17.18 8.59
N THR A 153 -10.32 18.10 8.49
CA THR A 153 -9.71 18.59 7.24
C THR A 153 -9.64 17.49 6.18
N SER A 154 -10.15 17.75 4.97
CA SER A 154 -10.23 16.82 3.83
C SER A 154 -9.06 15.83 3.79
N PRO A 155 -9.24 14.59 4.26
CA PRO A 155 -8.11 13.69 4.43
C PRO A 155 -7.66 13.19 3.04
N ALA A 156 -6.37 12.97 2.92
CA ALA A 156 -5.73 12.57 1.68
C ALA A 156 -4.48 11.76 1.99
N LEU A 157 -4.18 10.76 1.15
CA LEU A 157 -2.82 10.22 1.12
C LEU A 157 -1.93 11.32 0.56
N SER A 158 -0.82 11.65 1.21
CA SER A 158 0.02 12.79 0.82
C SER A 158 1.47 12.43 0.57
N ALA A 159 2.08 13.17 -0.35
CA ALA A 159 3.49 13.15 -0.75
C ALA A 159 3.97 11.85 -1.39
N VAL A 160 3.97 10.75 -0.66
CA VAL A 160 4.58 9.47 -1.05
C VAL A 160 3.64 8.34 -0.63
N PHE A 161 3.43 7.38 -1.52
CA PHE A 161 2.58 6.21 -1.25
C PHE A 161 3.24 4.94 -1.76
N THR A 162 2.94 3.85 -1.06
CA THR A 162 3.20 2.50 -1.51
C THR A 162 1.95 1.94 -2.15
N ILE A 163 2.13 1.21 -3.25
CA ILE A 163 1.05 0.61 -4.02
C ILE A 163 1.25 -0.90 -4.00
N GLN A 164 0.26 -1.60 -3.45
CA GLN A 164 0.31 -3.04 -3.32
C GLN A 164 -0.94 -3.67 -3.93
N PRO A 165 -0.87 -4.16 -5.16
CA PRO A 165 -1.84 -5.10 -5.68
C PRO A 165 -1.85 -6.40 -4.86
N PHE A 166 -3.04 -6.95 -4.64
CA PHE A 166 -3.26 -8.24 -3.99
C PHE A 166 -4.55 -8.90 -4.49
N ARG A 167 -4.67 -10.21 -4.32
CA ARG A 167 -5.91 -10.96 -4.56
C ARG A 167 -6.57 -11.36 -3.24
N LEU A 168 -7.89 -11.22 -3.18
CA LEU A 168 -8.70 -11.71 -2.07
C LEU A 168 -9.97 -12.32 -2.64
N ASP A 169 -10.25 -13.58 -2.28
CA ASP A 169 -11.39 -14.35 -2.76
C ASP A 169 -11.51 -14.36 -4.30
N GLY A 170 -10.36 -14.44 -4.99
CA GLY A 170 -10.27 -14.46 -6.45
C GLY A 170 -10.36 -13.09 -7.14
N VAL A 171 -10.57 -12.00 -6.39
CA VAL A 171 -10.67 -10.64 -6.93
C VAL A 171 -9.40 -9.86 -6.65
N ALA A 172 -8.90 -9.12 -7.63
CA ALA A 172 -7.77 -8.21 -7.49
C ALA A 172 -8.18 -6.86 -6.90
N TYR A 173 -7.42 -6.41 -5.91
CA TYR A 173 -7.55 -5.12 -5.24
C TYR A 173 -6.19 -4.42 -5.21
N ILE A 174 -6.22 -3.12 -4.95
CA ILE A 174 -5.03 -2.30 -4.73
C ILE A 174 -5.12 -1.67 -3.35
N GLY A 175 -4.08 -1.88 -2.55
CA GLY A 175 -3.82 -1.11 -1.34
C GLY A 175 -2.94 0.10 -1.65
N LEU A 176 -3.46 1.30 -1.42
CA LEU A 176 -2.70 2.55 -1.49
C LEU A 176 -2.44 3.01 -0.05
N THR A 177 -1.19 3.11 0.36
CA THR A 177 -0.83 3.52 1.74
C THR A 177 0.07 4.73 1.70
N ASP A 178 -0.19 5.73 2.53
CA ASP A 178 0.70 6.89 2.63
C ASP A 178 2.03 6.54 3.34
N ALA A 179 3.06 7.36 3.14
CA ALA A 179 4.38 7.12 3.72
C ALA A 179 4.39 7.06 5.26
N ARG A 180 3.45 7.75 5.93
CA ARG A 180 3.32 7.72 7.38
C ARG A 180 2.59 6.47 7.87
N ARG A 181 1.95 5.72 6.96
CA ARG A 181 1.06 4.60 7.25
C ARG A 181 -0.06 5.01 8.21
N GLU A 182 -0.50 6.26 8.08
CA GLU A 182 -1.63 6.81 8.79
C GLU A 182 -2.92 6.43 8.07
N TRP A 183 -2.88 6.38 6.74
CA TRP A 183 -4.05 6.10 5.90
C TRP A 183 -3.75 5.02 4.87
N MET A 184 -4.74 4.15 4.67
CA MET A 184 -4.76 3.17 3.60
C MET A 184 -6.11 3.19 2.89
N VAL A 185 -6.06 3.14 1.55
CA VAL A 185 -7.22 2.95 0.70
C VAL A 185 -7.16 1.54 0.12
N ILE A 186 -8.26 0.80 0.23
CA ILE A 186 -8.48 -0.43 -0.54
C ILE A 186 -9.41 -0.07 -1.69
N ALA A 187 -8.97 -0.35 -2.91
CA ALA A 187 -9.71 0.00 -4.12
C ALA A 187 -9.66 -1.09 -5.18
N LYS A 188 -10.60 -1.05 -6.12
CA LYS A 188 -10.52 -1.78 -7.40
C LYS A 188 -9.92 -0.88 -8.47
N TYR A 189 -9.01 -1.43 -9.27
CA TYR A 189 -8.46 -0.72 -10.41
C TYR A 189 -9.49 -0.67 -11.56
N ARG A 190 -9.66 0.51 -12.18
CA ARG A 190 -10.60 0.71 -13.29
C ARG A 190 -9.94 1.23 -14.57
N GLY A 191 -8.61 1.18 -14.67
CA GLY A 191 -7.85 1.68 -15.82
C GLY A 191 -7.46 3.16 -15.71
N GLY A 192 -6.33 3.52 -16.28
CA GLY A 192 -5.70 4.83 -16.11
C GLY A 192 -5.44 5.19 -14.64
N GLU A 193 -5.82 6.41 -14.26
CA GLU A 193 -5.78 6.89 -12.88
C GLU A 193 -7.09 6.63 -12.11
N ARG A 194 -7.98 5.78 -12.62
CA ARG A 194 -9.30 5.56 -12.03
C ARG A 194 -9.28 4.38 -11.07
N PHE A 195 -9.75 4.65 -9.87
CA PHE A 195 -9.92 3.66 -8.80
C PHE A 195 -11.36 3.76 -8.29
N GLU A 196 -11.92 2.61 -7.93
CA GLU A 196 -13.13 2.54 -7.15
C GLU A 196 -12.74 2.27 -5.69
N ASP A 197 -12.77 3.32 -4.88
CA ASP A 197 -12.48 3.22 -3.45
C ASP A 197 -13.55 2.38 -2.74
N LEU A 198 -13.09 1.42 -1.94
CA LEU A 198 -13.96 0.52 -1.18
C LEU A 198 -13.85 0.75 0.32
N CYS A 199 -12.63 0.94 0.82
CA CYS A 199 -12.34 1.13 2.24
C CYS A 199 -11.38 2.29 2.44
N TYR A 200 -11.68 3.17 3.38
CA TYR A 200 -10.72 4.08 3.98
C TYR A 200 -10.38 3.58 5.38
N LEU A 201 -9.12 3.24 5.59
CA LEU A 201 -8.60 2.72 6.84
C LEU A 201 -7.62 3.71 7.43
N ARG A 202 -7.66 3.87 8.75
CA ARG A 202 -6.80 4.78 9.49
C ARG A 202 -6.08 4.06 10.63
N ALA A 203 -4.79 4.29 10.79
CA ALA A 203 -4.10 3.87 12.01
C ALA A 203 -4.39 4.87 13.12
N GLU A 204 -4.79 4.40 14.31
CA GLU A 204 -4.93 5.27 15.46
C GLU A 204 -3.58 5.87 15.87
N PRO A 205 -3.51 7.18 16.18
CA PRO A 205 -2.32 7.77 16.75
C PRO A 205 -2.06 7.18 18.15
N ASN A 206 -0.80 6.80 18.40
CA ASN A 206 -0.32 6.51 19.76
C ASN A 206 -0.17 7.78 20.60
#